data_AF-A0A528UZD9-F1
#
_entry.id   AF-A0A528UZD9-F1
#
_cell.length_a   1.000
_cell.length_b   1.000
_cell.length_c   1.000
_cell.angle_alpha   90.00
_cell.angle_beta   90.00
_cell.angle_gamma   90.00
#
_symmetry.space_group_name_H-M   'P 1'
#
loop_
_entity.id
_entity.type
_entity.pdbx_description
1 polymer ?
#
loop_
_entity_poly.entity_id
_entity_poly.type
_entity_poly.pdbx_seq_one_letter_code
_entity_poly.pdbx_strand_id
1 'polypeptide(L)' 'FRDELPGIDLRIQTADRDLDIIAEGIPLAVRGGEPREWPDYHSLPLADEEIFPVAGVSYVARFGLPETVEDLPSHRLI' A
#
# COMPACT_ATOMS: atom_id res chain seq x y z
N PHE A 1 -18.18 11.70 -4.88
CA PHE A 1 -17.47 12.52 -3.87
C PHE A 1 -17.37 14.00 -4.24
N ARG A 2 -16.54 14.45 -5.20
CA ARG A 2 -16.39 15.90 -5.50
C ARG A 2 -17.70 16.57 -5.94
N ASP A 3 -18.49 15.88 -6.76
CA ASP A 3 -19.79 16.40 -7.22
C ASP A 3 -20.88 16.34 -6.14
N GLU A 4 -20.73 15.43 -5.17
CA GLU A 4 -21.69 15.21 -4.07
C GLU A 4 -21.39 16.07 -2.83
N LEU A 5 -20.14 16.53 -2.68
CA LEU A 5 -19.64 17.31 -1.54
C LEU A 5 -18.78 18.50 -2.01
N PRO A 6 -19.33 19.45 -2.79
CA PRO A 6 -18.56 20.53 -3.40
C PRO A 6 -17.97 21.55 -2.40
N GLY A 7 -18.47 21.57 -1.17
CA GLY A 7 -17.96 22.43 -0.09
C GLY A 7 -16.74 21.87 0.65
N ILE A 8 -16.31 20.64 0.34
CA ILE A 8 -15.16 20.01 0.98
C ILE A 8 -13.92 20.20 0.10
N ASP A 9 -12.93 20.91 0.63
CA ASP A 9 -11.60 20.95 0.04
C ASP A 9 -10.81 19.71 0.48
N LEU A 10 -10.36 18.92 -0.50
CA LEU A 10 -9.62 17.68 -0.27
C LEU A 10 -8.18 17.84 -0.75
N ARG A 11 -7.24 17.78 0.19
CA ARG A 11 -5.80 17.75 -0.06
C ARG A 11 -5.25 16.36 0.25
N ILE A 12 -4.61 15.75 -0.74
CA ILE A 12 -3.97 14.44 -0.62
C ILE A 12 -2.45 14.64 -0.51
N GLN A 13 -1.84 13.96 0.44
CA GLN A 13 -0.39 13.88 0.61
C GLN A 13 0.00 12.41 0.68
N THR A 14 1.09 12.04 0.01
CA THR A 14 1.62 10.67 -0.03
C THR A 14 3.01 10.65 0.57
N ALA A 15 3.29 9.67 1.42
CA ALA A 15 4.61 9.43 1.98
C ALA A 15 4.84 7.93 2.14
N ASP A 16 6.06 7.47 1.84
CA ASP A 16 6.45 6.06 1.99
C ASP A 16 6.95 5.74 3.41
N ARG A 17 6.98 6.74 4.30
CA ARG A 17 7.38 6.60 5.71
C ARG A 17 6.16 6.68 6.62
N ASP A 18 6.28 6.10 7.80
CA ASP A 18 5.33 6.36 8.88
C ASP A 18 5.37 7.85 9.26
N LEU A 19 4.20 8.47 9.26
CA LEU A 19 3.99 9.86 9.64
C LEU A 19 3.24 9.92 10.98
N ASP A 20 3.71 10.80 11.85
CA ASP A 20 2.92 11.27 12.99
C ASP A 20 1.91 12.30 12.46
N ILE A 21 0.71 11.83 12.17
CA ILE A 21 -0.34 12.67 11.58
C ILE A 21 -0.89 13.70 12.58
N ILE A 22 -0.75 13.47 13.90
CA ILE A 22 -1.15 14.44 14.92
C ILE A 22 -0.17 15.61 14.91
N ALA A 23 1.13 15.32 14.91
CA ALA A 23 2.18 16.35 14.85
C ALA A 23 2.11 17.18 13.56
N GLU A 24 1.74 16.57 12.44
CA GLU A 24 1.61 17.22 11.12
C GLU A 24 0.26 17.93 10.92
N GLY A 25 -0.66 17.87 11.89
CA GLY A 25 -1.99 18.47 11.78
C GLY A 25 -2.88 17.83 10.72
N ILE A 26 -2.63 16.54 10.42
CA ILE A 26 -3.39 15.76 9.44
C ILE A 26 -4.50 14.98 10.18
N PRO A 27 -5.78 15.24 9.87
CA PRO A 27 -6.90 14.66 10.62
C PRO A 27 -7.20 13.20 10.28
N LEU A 28 -6.72 12.70 9.13
CA LEU A 28 -7.00 11.35 8.64
C LEU A 28 -5.84 10.84 7.78
N ALA A 29 -5.50 9.57 7.92
CA ALA A 29 -4.59 8.86 7.03
C ALA A 29 -5.12 7.48 6.65
N VAL A 30 -4.75 7.05 5.45
CA VAL A 30 -4.92 5.67 4.96
C VAL A 30 -3.52 5.07 4.91
N ARG A 31 -3.33 3.95 5.60
CA ARG A 31 -2.03 3.28 5.77
C ARG A 31 -2.22 1.76 5.76
N GLY A 32 -1.24 1.02 5.26
CA GLY A 32 -1.18 -0.44 5.35
C GLY A 32 -0.41 -0.86 6.61
N GLY A 33 -0.87 -1.92 7.28
CA GLY A 33 -0.35 -2.40 8.55
C GLY A 33 -1.44 -2.66 9.57
N GLU A 34 -1.06 -2.89 10.82
CA GLU A 34 -1.99 -3.32 11.86
C GLU A 34 -2.25 -2.23 12.90
N PRO A 35 -3.50 -2.03 13.38
CA PRO A 35 -3.82 -1.02 14.39
C PRO A 35 -2.96 -1.06 15.65
N ARG A 36 -2.41 -2.23 16.01
CA ARG A 36 -1.52 -2.41 17.16
C ARG A 36 -0.21 -1.63 17.04
N GLU A 37 0.21 -1.29 15.83
CA GLU A 37 1.41 -0.48 15.54
C GLU A 37 1.17 1.00 15.84
N TRP A 38 -0.10 1.42 15.98
CA TRP A 38 -0.52 2.81 16.14
C TRP A 38 -1.53 2.94 17.31
N PRO A 39 -1.12 2.62 18.55
CA PRO A 39 -2.04 2.54 19.70
C PRO A 39 -2.67 3.88 20.07
N ASP A 40 -2.02 5.00 19.72
CA ASP A 40 -2.51 6.35 20.00
C ASP A 40 -3.59 6.83 19.00
N TYR A 41 -3.92 6.01 18.00
CA TYR A 41 -4.84 6.36 16.93
C TYR A 41 -6.08 5.46 16.91
N HIS A 42 -7.23 6.06 16.65
CA HIS A 42 -8.42 5.29 16.31
C HIS A 42 -8.30 4.77 14.88
N SER A 43 -8.27 3.44 14.73
CA SER A 43 -8.11 2.77 13.44
C SER A 43 -9.39 2.06 13.04
N LEU A 44 -9.74 2.12 11.75
CA LEU A 44 -10.87 1.40 11.16
C LEU A 44 -10.36 0.58 9.95
N PRO A 45 -10.75 -0.70 9.83
CA PRO A 45 -10.39 -1.50 8.67
C PRO A 45 -11.05 -0.93 7.41
N LEU A 46 -10.25 -0.69 6.38
CA LEU A 46 -10.74 -0.19 5.08
C LEU A 46 -10.94 -1.34 4.08
N ALA A 47 -9.94 -2.21 3.97
CA ALA A 47 -9.94 -3.41 3.15
C ALA A 47 -8.86 -4.37 3.66
N ASP A 48 -9.00 -5.66 3.32
CA ASP A 48 -7.94 -6.64 3.53
C ASP A 48 -6.83 -6.45 2.48
N GLU A 49 -5.58 -6.67 2.89
CA GLU A 49 -4.43 -6.59 1.98
C GLU A 49 -4.18 -7.96 1.32
N GLU A 50 -4.15 -8.00 -0.01
CA GLU A 50 -3.80 -9.18 -0.79
C GLU A 50 -2.53 -8.93 -1.59
N ILE A 51 -1.46 -9.68 -1.26
CA ILE A 51 -0.17 -9.61 -1.96
C ILE A 51 0.03 -10.92 -2.72
N PHE A 52 0.24 -10.81 -4.03
CA PHE A 52 0.58 -11.94 -4.89
C PHE A 52 1.70 -11.59 -5.86
N PRO A 53 2.58 -12.55 -6.20
CA PRO A 53 3.67 -12.30 -7.13
C PRO A 53 3.11 -12.07 -8.53
N VAL A 54 3.66 -11.07 -9.21
CA VAL A 54 3.33 -10.76 -10.60
C VAL A 54 4.59 -10.63 -11.43
N ALA A 55 4.49 -10.97 -12.71
CA ALA A 55 5.58 -10.81 -13.66
C ALA A 55 5.05 -10.20 -14.96
N GLY A 56 5.83 -9.30 -15.54
CA GLY A 56 5.49 -8.75 -16.85
C GLY A 56 5.55 -9.83 -17.94
N VAL A 57 4.64 -9.79 -18.91
CA VAL A 57 4.57 -10.77 -20.01
C VAL A 57 5.91 -10.93 -20.75
N SER A 58 6.63 -9.82 -20.95
CA SER A 58 7.94 -9.82 -21.62
C SER A 58 9.05 -10.52 -20.81
N TYR A 59 8.95 -10.50 -19.48
CA TYR A 59 9.85 -11.22 -18.59
C TYR A 59 9.58 -12.72 -18.68
N VAL A 60 8.31 -13.11 -18.53
CA VAL A 60 7.88 -14.51 -18.60
C VAL A 60 8.27 -15.15 -19.93
N ALA A 61 8.11 -14.44 -21.06
CA ALA A 61 8.49 -14.95 -22.38
C ALA A 61 10.00 -15.23 -22.54
N ARG A 62 10.85 -14.57 -21.74
CA ARG A 62 12.33 -14.69 -21.82
C ARG A 62 12.91 -15.61 -20.77
N PHE A 63 12.33 -15.62 -19.57
CA PHE A 63 12.91 -16.25 -18.38
C PHE A 63 12.00 -17.31 -17.75
N GLY A 64 10.77 -17.49 -18.25
CA GLY A 64 9.76 -18.35 -17.64
C GLY A 64 9.18 -17.77 -16.36
N LEU A 65 8.27 -18.53 -15.75
CA LEU A 65 7.80 -18.31 -14.38
C LEU A 65 8.55 -19.26 -13.43
N PRO A 66 8.85 -18.83 -12.19
CA PRO A 66 9.29 -19.75 -11.15
C PRO A 66 8.18 -20.75 -10.85
N GLU A 67 8.52 -22.04 -10.71
CA GLU A 67 7.56 -23.08 -10.31
C GLU A 67 7.54 -23.25 -8.79
N THR A 68 8.65 -22.90 -8.13
CA THR A 68 8.86 -23.02 -6.68
C THR A 68 9.46 -21.75 -6.09
N VAL A 69 9.40 -21.62 -4.77
CA VAL A 69 10.00 -20.47 -4.05
C VAL A 69 11.53 -20.50 -4.18
N GLU A 70 12.10 -21.70 -4.26
CA GLU A 70 13.53 -21.94 -4.42
C GLU A 70 14.08 -21.46 -5.77
N ASP A 71 13.21 -21.26 -6.77
CA ASP A 71 13.60 -20.71 -8.07
C ASP A 71 13.82 -19.19 -8.01
N LEU A 72 13.18 -18.49 -7.05
CA LEU A 72 13.20 -17.03 -6.96
C LEU A 72 14.60 -16.40 -6.96
N PRO A 73 15.63 -16.95 -6.27
CA PRO A 73 16.99 -16.42 -6.33
C PRO A 73 17.63 -16.45 -7.72
N SER A 74 17.15 -17.31 -8.63
CA SER A 74 17.60 -17.38 -10.02
C SER A 74 16.87 -16.39 -10.94
N HIS A 75 15.81 -15.75 -10.45
CA HIS A 75 15.01 -14.77 -11.15
C HIS A 75 15.39 -13.33 -10.76
N ARG A 76 15.05 -12.36 -11.61
CA ARG A 76 15.24 -10.94 -11.29
C ARG A 76 14.04 -10.41 -10.52
N LEU A 77 14.26 -10.05 -9.26
CA LEU A 77 13.24 -9.51 -8.36
C LEU A 77 13.33 -7.97 -8.28
N ILE A 78 12.22 -7.32 -7.90
CA ILE A 78 12.09 -5.87 -7.71
C ILE A 78 11.59 -5.56 -6.31
#